data_AF-A0A7K2KPS6-F1
#
_entry.id   AF-A0A7K2KPS6-F1
#
_cell.length_a   1.000
_cell.length_b   1.000
_cell.length_c   1.000
_cell.angle_alpha   90.00
_cell.angle_beta   90.00
_cell.angle_gamma   90.00
#
_symmetry.space_group_name_H-M   'P 1'
#
loop_
_entity.id
_entity.type
_entity.pdbx_description
1 polymer ?
#
loop_
_entity_poly.entity_id
_entity_poly.type
_entity_poly.pdbx_seq_one_letter_code
_entity_poly.pdbx_strand_id
1 'polypeptide(L)'
;EAAQVLDGHSAGLLLVAAHAGGFARSRTLLFLVRTEEAERRGDGLVRTRRPTLDPTRPQASVQFRDTAAELLGEEPADVLAVLAATGRRAAVLLAAEAVGTAREAL
;
A
#
# COMPACT_ATOMS: atom_id res chain seq x y z
N GLU A 1 7.89 4.80 -7.69
CA GLU A 1 7.79 5.50 -6.39
C GLU A 1 6.31 5.65 -6.03
N ALA A 2 5.97 5.42 -4.77
CA ALA A 2 4.66 5.73 -4.20
C ALA A 2 4.84 6.86 -3.17
N ALA A 3 4.37 8.06 -3.49
CA ALA A 3 4.67 9.26 -2.71
C ALA A 3 3.97 9.32 -1.33
N GLN A 4 2.83 8.64 -1.21
CA GLN A 4 1.99 8.65 -0.02
C GLN A 4 1.50 7.23 0.30
N VAL A 5 2.08 6.64 1.34
CA VAL A 5 1.72 5.32 1.86
C VAL A 5 1.45 5.44 3.35
N LEU A 6 0.21 5.18 3.78
CA LEU A 6 -0.16 5.13 5.19
C LEU A 6 0.68 4.07 5.90
N ASP A 7 1.22 4.42 7.06
CA ASP A 7 2.13 3.58 7.85
C ASP A 7 3.35 3.07 7.07
N GLY A 8 3.64 3.66 5.90
CA GLY A 8 4.60 3.09 4.96
C GLY A 8 6.02 3.02 5.47
N HIS A 9 6.37 3.75 6.54
CA HIS A 9 7.69 3.75 7.19
C HIS A 9 7.82 2.69 8.31
N SER A 10 6.70 2.16 8.83
CA SER A 10 6.66 1.22 9.96
C SER A 10 6.00 -0.12 9.62
N ALA A 11 5.22 -0.20 8.54
CA ALA A 11 4.56 -1.43 8.10
C ALA A 11 5.57 -2.58 7.89
N GLY A 12 5.29 -3.75 8.46
CA GLY A 12 6.10 -4.98 8.25
C GLY A 12 5.81 -5.68 6.90
N LEU A 13 4.70 -5.32 6.26
CA LEU A 13 4.24 -5.84 4.98
C LEU A 13 3.69 -4.69 4.14
N LEU A 14 4.10 -4.60 2.88
CA LEU A 14 3.53 -3.69 1.90
C LEU A 14 2.76 -4.49 0.86
N LEU A 15 1.49 -4.13 0.64
CA LEU A 15 0.68 -4.61 -0.49
C LEU A 15 0.84 -3.64 -1.66
N VAL A 16 1.45 -4.10 -2.75
CA VAL A 16 1.86 -3.26 -3.88
C VAL A 16 1.10 -3.67 -5.13
N ALA A 17 0.30 -2.75 -5.67
CA ALA A 17 -0.22 -2.90 -7.03
C ALA A 17 0.84 -2.42 -8.02
N ALA A 18 1.31 -3.32 -8.89
CA ALA A 18 2.36 -3.00 -9.86
C ALA A 18 2.01 -3.58 -11.24
N HIS A 19 2.52 -2.91 -12.28
CA HIS A 19 2.43 -3.45 -13.63
C HIS A 19 3.42 -4.61 -13.80
N ALA A 20 2.91 -5.72 -14.32
CA ALA A 20 3.67 -6.91 -14.65
C ALA A 20 3.43 -7.31 -16.10
N GLY A 21 4.35 -8.11 -16.64
CA GLY A 21 4.38 -8.46 -18.06
C GLY A 21 5.11 -7.42 -18.93
N GLY A 22 5.42 -7.81 -20.16
CA GLY A 22 5.96 -6.89 -21.16
C GLY A 22 4.89 -5.95 -21.72
N PHE A 23 5.31 -4.92 -22.47
CA PHE A 23 4.43 -3.88 -23.01
C PHE A 23 3.14 -4.41 -23.68
N ALA A 24 3.24 -5.47 -24.48
CA ALA A 24 2.10 -6.06 -25.19
C ALA A 24 1.12 -6.85 -24.29
N ARG A 25 1.48 -7.13 -23.03
CA ARG A 25 0.69 -7.92 -22.07
C ARG A 25 0.72 -7.28 -20.67
N SER A 26 0.80 -5.95 -20.61
CA SER A 26 0.82 -5.23 -19.35
C SER A 26 -0.48 -5.44 -18.59
N ARG A 27 -0.36 -5.78 -17.32
CA ARG A 27 -1.48 -6.00 -16.39
C ARG A 27 -1.08 -5.57 -14.99
N THR A 28 -2.04 -5.14 -14.19
CA THR A 28 -1.81 -4.83 -12.78
C THR A 28 -1.96 -6.10 -11.96
N LEU A 29 -0.91 -6.46 -11.22
CA LEU A 29 -0.92 -7.55 -10.24
C LEU A 29 -0.68 -6.99 -8.84
N LEU A 30 -0.97 -7.79 -7.82
CA LEU A 30 -0.69 -7.46 -6.43
C LEU A 30 0.53 -8.24 -5.96
N PHE A 31 1.43 -7.56 -5.27
CA PHE A 31 2.64 -8.14 -4.71
C PHE A 31 2.75 -7.84 -3.22
N LEU A 32 3.31 -8.79 -2.48
CA LEU A 32 3.64 -8.68 -1.07
C LEU A 32 5.13 -8.41 -0.93
N VAL A 33 5.49 -7.31 -0.25
CA VAL A 33 6.88 -7.02 0.14
C VAL A 33 6.99 -7.09 1.64
N ARG A 34 7.72 -8.09 2.14
CA ARG A 34 8.08 -8.21 3.57
C ARG A 34 9.25 -7.28 3.84
N THR A 35 9.02 -6.21 4.61
CA THR A 35 9.97 -5.09 4.68
C THR A 35 11.26 -5.45 5.38
N GLU A 36 11.19 -6.19 6.50
CA GLU A 36 12.38 -6.63 7.24
C GLU A 36 13.27 -7.53 6.38
N GLU A 37 12.66 -8.41 5.57
CA GLU A 37 13.41 -9.30 4.70
C GLU A 37 14.04 -8.55 3.53
N ALA A 38 13.30 -7.63 2.92
CA ALA A 38 13.81 -6.77 1.85
C ALA A 38 14.99 -5.91 2.35
N GLU A 39 14.85 -5.29 3.53
CA GLU A 39 15.91 -4.50 4.16
C GLU A 39 17.14 -5.36 4.49
N ARG A 40 16.95 -6.55 5.08
CA ARG A 40 18.04 -7.47 5.44
C ARG A 40 18.79 -8.01 4.23
N ARG A 41 18.10 -8.27 3.11
CA ARG A 41 18.74 -8.71 1.87
C ARG A 41 19.48 -7.57 1.14
N GLY A 42 19.32 -6.33 1.60
CA GLY A 42 19.88 -5.15 0.95
C GLY A 42 19.13 -4.79 -0.33
N ASP A 43 17.85 -5.17 -0.42
CA ASP A 43 17.00 -4.77 -1.55
C ASP A 43 16.86 -3.26 -1.59
N GLY A 44 16.70 -2.69 -2.78
CA GLY A 44 16.54 -1.24 -2.96
C GLY A 44 15.16 -0.70 -2.53
N LEU A 45 14.67 -1.15 -1.38
CA LEU A 45 13.50 -0.62 -0.69
C LEU A 45 13.93 0.61 0.13
N VAL A 46 13.41 1.79 -0.22
CA VAL A 46 13.64 3.02 0.54
C VAL A 46 12.30 3.54 1.05
N ARG A 47 12.23 3.81 2.36
CA ARG A 47 11.01 4.22 3.05
C ARG A 47 11.29 5.46 3.88
N THR A 48 10.75 6.60 3.46
CA THR A 48 11.00 7.88 4.12
C THR A 48 9.71 8.40 4.74
N ARG A 49 9.68 8.50 6.08
CA ARG A 49 8.55 9.09 6.81
C ARG A 49 8.31 10.52 6.34
N ARG A 50 7.04 10.88 6.15
CA ARG A 50 6.60 12.22 5.76
C ARG A 50 6.01 12.93 6.97
N PRO A 51 6.20 14.25 7.11
CA PRO A 51 5.43 15.04 8.06
C PRO A 51 3.95 15.03 7.66
N THR A 52 3.06 14.77 8.61
CA THR A 52 1.60 14.75 8.43
C THR A 52 0.95 15.70 9.43
N LEU A 53 -0.16 16.33 9.03
CA LEU A 53 -0.94 17.19 9.93
C LEU A 53 -1.54 16.36 11.08
N ASP A 54 -2.08 15.19 10.74
CA ASP A 54 -2.67 14.24 11.67
C ASP A 54 -1.62 13.20 12.08
N PRO A 55 -1.14 13.18 13.34
CA PRO A 55 -0.15 12.24 13.81
C PRO A 55 -0.71 10.80 13.91
N THR A 56 -2.04 10.63 13.93
CA THR A 56 -2.69 9.31 13.95
C THR A 56 -2.73 8.65 12.56
N ARG A 57 -2.33 9.39 11.52
CA ARG A 57 -2.22 8.89 10.14
C ARG A 57 -0.83 9.13 9.57
N PRO A 58 0.21 8.44 10.08
CA PRO A 58 1.55 8.63 9.57
C PRO A 58 1.63 8.20 8.10
N GLN A 59 2.45 8.91 7.32
CA GLN A 59 2.66 8.60 5.91
C GLN A 59 4.16 8.44 5.61
N ALA A 60 4.46 7.76 4.52
CA ALA A 60 5.80 7.64 3.96
C ALA A 60 5.79 7.75 2.43
N SER A 61 6.90 8.20 1.86
CA SER A 61 7.24 7.91 0.47
C SER A 61 7.99 6.58 0.41
N VAL A 62 7.58 5.69 -0.49
CA VAL A 62 8.17 4.36 -0.65
C VAL A 62 8.69 4.20 -2.08
N GLN A 63 9.95 3.79 -2.19
CA GLN A 63 10.62 3.50 -3.46
C GLN A 63 11.05 2.03 -3.48
N PHE A 64 10.87 1.41 -4.63
CA PHE A 64 11.26 0.03 -4.90
C PHE A 64 12.28 0.05 -6.03
N ARG A 65 13.46 -0.52 -5.79
CA ARG A 65 14.53 -0.72 -6.78
C ARG A 65 15.01 -2.14 -6.64
N ASP A 66 14.63 -2.98 -7.60
CA ASP A 66 14.92 -4.42 -7.59
C ASP A 66 14.53 -5.10 -6.27
N THR A 67 13.41 -4.65 -5.67
CA THR A 67 12.92 -5.17 -4.40
C THR A 67 12.17 -6.48 -4.62
N ALA A 68 12.57 -7.54 -3.93
CA ALA A 68 11.90 -8.82 -4.08
C ALA A 68 10.48 -8.75 -3.50
N ALA A 69 9.55 -9.40 -4.20
CA ALA A 69 8.15 -9.41 -3.84
C ALA A 69 7.50 -10.75 -4.22
N GLU A 70 6.53 -11.18 -3.43
CA GLU A 70 5.73 -12.38 -3.64
C GLU A 70 4.43 -12.01 -4.37
N LEU A 71 4.05 -12.75 -5.41
CA LEU A 71 2.76 -12.53 -6.09
C LEU A 71 1.61 -12.90 -5.14
N LEU A 72 0.64 -11.99 -4.95
CA LEU A 72 -0.59 -12.28 -4.22
C LEU A 72 -1.68 -12.74 -5.17
N GLY A 73 -2.07 -14.01 -5.05
CA GLY A 73 -3.13 -14.63 -5.84
C GLY A 73 -2.61 -15.31 -7.12
N GLU A 74 -3.53 -15.66 -8.00
CA GLU A 74 -3.27 -16.38 -9.24
C GLU A 74 -3.72 -15.57 -10.45
N GLU A 75 -3.24 -15.95 -11.64
CA GLU A 75 -3.58 -15.28 -12.88
C GLU A 75 -4.51 -16.14 -13.74
N PRO A 76 -5.54 -15.56 -14.41
CA PRO A 76 -5.87 -14.13 -14.46
C PRO A 76 -6.65 -13.65 -13.24
N ALA A 77 -6.43 -12.40 -12.83
CA ALA A 77 -7.19 -11.75 -11.76
C ALA A 77 -7.69 -10.36 -12.20
N ASP A 78 -8.93 -10.03 -11.85
CA ASP A 78 -9.47 -8.67 -12.00
C ASP A 78 -9.07 -7.81 -10.80
N VAL A 79 -7.78 -7.48 -10.73
CA VAL A 79 -7.18 -6.72 -9.62
C VAL A 79 -7.82 -5.35 -9.46
N LEU A 80 -8.20 -4.69 -10.56
CA LEU A 80 -8.81 -3.37 -10.51
C LEU A 80 -10.21 -3.42 -9.87
N ALA A 81 -11.03 -4.42 -10.21
CA ALA A 81 -12.34 -4.58 -9.58
C ALA A 81 -12.22 -4.90 -8.08
N VAL A 82 -11.24 -5.74 -7.69
CA VAL A 82 -10.97 -6.05 -6.27
C VAL A 82 -10.52 -4.80 -5.51
N LEU A 83 -9.58 -4.02 -6.06
CA LEU A 83 -9.14 -2.77 -5.45
C LEU A 83 -10.29 -1.76 -5.32
N ALA A 84 -11.17 -1.66 -6.32
CA ALA A 84 -12.35 -0.80 -6.26
C ALA A 84 -13.33 -1.24 -5.16
N ALA A 85 -13.56 -2.55 -5.00
CA ALA A 85 -14.40 -3.09 -3.94
C ALA A 85 -13.81 -2.85 -2.54
N THR A 86 -12.50 -3.05 -2.38
CA THR A 86 -11.78 -2.77 -1.13
C THR A 86 -11.81 -1.28 -0.79
N GLY A 87 -11.59 -0.41 -1.78
CA GLY A 87 -11.65 1.04 -1.60
C GLY A 87 -13.02 1.53 -1.14
N ARG A 88 -14.12 0.95 -1.65
CA ARG A 88 -15.48 1.26 -1.17
C ARG A 88 -15.66 0.89 0.31
N ARG A 89 -15.15 -0.26 0.75
CA ARG A 89 -15.21 -0.67 2.17
C ARG A 89 -14.37 0.25 3.04
N ALA A 90 -13.16 0.58 2.62
CA ALA A 90 -12.30 1.52 3.33
C ALA A 90 -12.95 2.91 3.47
N ALA A 91 -13.61 3.41 2.42
CA ALA A 91 -14.34 4.68 2.47
C ALA A 91 -15.49 4.66 3.49
N VAL A 92 -16.24 3.56 3.59
CA VAL A 92 -17.30 3.40 4.61
C VAL A 92 -16.71 3.41 6.02
N LEU A 93 -15.60 2.70 6.25
CA LEU A 93 -14.93 2.69 7.55
C LEU A 93 -14.40 4.08 7.93
N LEU A 94 -13.83 4.81 6.98
CA LEU A 94 -13.34 6.18 7.20
C LEU A 94 -14.49 7.15 7.53
N ALA A 95 -15.64 7.00 6.88
CA ALA A 95 -16.83 7.77 7.21
C ALA A 95 -17.36 7.46 8.62
N ALA A 96 -17.40 6.17 9.00
CA ALA A 96 -17.80 5.75 10.34
C ALA A 96 -16.86 6.29 11.42
N GLU A 97 -15.55 6.28 11.15
CA GLU A 97 -14.53 6.90 12.01
C GLU A 97 -14.83 8.39 12.23
N ALA A 98 -15.03 9.15 11.15
CA ALA A 98 -15.33 10.58 11.23
C ALA A 98 -16.61 10.89 12.02
N VAL A 99 -17.67 10.10 11.84
CA VAL A 99 -18.92 10.23 12.62
C VAL A 99 -18.68 9.94 14.11
N GLY A 100 -17.89 8.90 14.42
CA GLY A 100 -17.52 8.58 15.80
C GLY A 100 -16.74 9.72 16.46
N THR A 101 -15.75 10.28 15.77
CA THR A 101 -14.98 11.44 16.25
C THR A 101 -15.87 12.67 16.47
N ALA A 102 -16.80 12.95 15.54
CA ALA A 102 -17.72 14.07 15.69
C ALA A 102 -18.67 13.89 16.88
N ARG A 103 -19.15 12.67 17.12
CA ARG A 103 -20.01 12.35 18.27
C ARG A 103 -19.29 12.53 19.61
N GLU A 104 -18.02 12.17 19.69
CA GLU A 104 -17.24 12.31 20.93
C GLU A 104 -16.92 13.79 21.25
N ALA A 105 -16.85 14.65 20.22
CA ALA A 105 -16.51 16.06 20.38
C ALA A 105 -17.69 16.99 20.73
N LEU A 106 -18.94 16.52 20.58
CA LEU A 106 -20.18 17.27 20.80
C LEU A 106 -20.89 16.84 22.09
#